data_AF-A0A4Y2BS66-F1
#
_entry.id   AF-A0A4Y2BS66-F1
#
_cell.length_a   1.000
_cell.length_b   1.000
_cell.length_c   1.000
_cell.angle_alpha   90.00
_cell.angle_beta   90.00
_cell.angle_gamma   90.00
#
_symmetry.space_group_name_H-M   'P 1'
#
loop_
_entity.id
_entity.type
_entity.pdbx_description
1 polymer ?
#
loop_
_entity_poly.entity_id
_entity_poly.type
_entity_poly.pdbx_seq_one_letter_code
_entity_poly.pdbx_strand_id
1 'polypeptide(L)'
;MDSSRSAQRAVIQFLRSEGEHASEIYRRMKEVCGEQCLAWCTIFRWCQRYEAGRVNIKDLPRFGQAHVVPNSATISAVDEIIRKNRRITTSEIAVQLAISKGTVQHIITKKLGYGKVCAQWVPKHMPENRKTARMGVCLTQPSSFYTETIYSLPKRWDQCINVNGDYL
;
A
#
# COMPACT_ATOMS: atom_id res chain seq x y z
N MET A 1 -6.27 3.27 37.45
CA MET A 1 -6.28 4.53 36.69
C MET A 1 -5.78 4.24 35.29
N ASP A 2 -6.42 4.75 34.25
CA ASP A 2 -5.90 4.64 32.88
C ASP A 2 -4.61 5.43 32.75
N SER A 3 -3.47 4.73 32.75
CA SER A 3 -2.13 5.32 32.66
C SER A 3 -1.76 5.69 31.22
N SER A 4 -2.70 6.31 30.49
CA SER A 4 -2.42 6.79 29.14
C SER A 4 -1.35 7.86 29.17
N ARG A 5 -0.42 7.83 28.20
CA ARG A 5 0.67 8.82 28.08
C ARG A 5 0.13 10.26 28.01
N SER A 6 -1.06 10.47 27.43
CA SER A 6 -1.69 11.79 27.39
C SER A 6 -2.21 12.24 28.75
N ALA A 7 -2.78 11.33 29.55
CA ALA A 7 -3.22 11.63 30.91
C ALA A 7 -2.03 12.00 31.80
N GLN A 8 -0.94 11.24 31.73
CA GLN A 8 0.29 11.54 32.46
C GLN A 8 0.89 12.90 32.08
N ARG A 9 0.84 13.29 30.80
CA ARG A 9 1.28 14.64 30.37
C ARG A 9 0.39 15.75 30.90
N ALA A 10 -0.93 15.54 30.99
CA ALA A 10 -1.85 16.51 31.59
C ALA A 10 -1.54 16.73 33.07
N VAL A 11 -1.23 15.65 33.81
CA VAL A 11 -0.79 15.75 35.22
C VAL A 11 0.53 16.51 35.35
N ILE A 12 1.50 16.24 34.46
CA ILE A 12 2.76 17.00 34.43
C ILE A 12 2.50 18.49 34.19
N GLN A 13 1.58 18.84 33.29
CA GLN A 13 1.22 20.23 33.01
C GLN A 13 0.62 20.91 34.24
N PHE A 14 -0.31 20.24 34.91
CA PHE A 14 -0.96 20.73 36.12
C PHE A 14 0.06 20.96 37.24
N LEU A 15 0.86 19.95 37.59
CA LEU A 15 1.86 20.06 38.66
C LEU A 15 2.92 21.12 38.34
N ARG A 16 3.32 21.28 37.07
CA ARG A 16 4.25 22.33 36.70
C ARG A 16 3.63 23.72 36.84
N SER A 17 2.34 23.87 36.58
CA SER A 17 1.61 25.14 36.78
C SER A 17 1.44 25.50 38.26
N GLU A 18 1.43 24.52 39.16
CA GLU A 18 1.50 24.73 40.62
C GLU A 18 2.91 25.13 41.11
N GLY A 19 3.91 25.10 40.23
CA GLY A 19 5.30 25.47 40.55
C GLY A 19 6.20 24.30 40.96
N GLU A 20 5.71 23.06 40.92
CA GLU A 20 6.48 21.88 41.32
C GLU A 20 7.69 21.64 40.41
N HIS A 21 8.82 21.25 41.01
CA HIS A 21 10.04 20.96 40.26
C HIS A 21 9.96 19.60 39.54
N ALA A 22 10.60 19.46 38.38
CA ALA A 22 10.51 18.26 37.54
C ALA A 22 10.93 16.96 38.27
N SER A 23 11.85 17.05 39.23
CA SER A 23 12.26 15.91 40.08
C SER A 23 11.15 15.44 41.02
N GLU A 24 10.41 16.39 41.62
CA GLU A 24 9.30 16.10 42.53
C GLU A 24 8.09 15.57 41.76
N ILE A 25 7.83 16.13 40.57
CA ILE A 25 6.84 15.61 39.62
C ILE A 25 7.15 14.15 39.28
N TYR A 26 8.41 13.81 38.97
CA TYR A 26 8.78 12.42 38.68
C TYR A 26 8.56 11.48 39.87
N ARG A 27 8.91 11.90 41.08
CA ARG A 27 8.71 11.10 42.30
C ARG A 27 7.23 10.77 42.49
N ARG A 28 6.34 11.78 42.49
CA ARG A 28 4.89 11.59 42.63
C ARG A 28 4.30 10.75 41.49
N MET A 29 4.74 11.00 40.27
CA MET A 29 4.30 10.23 39.10
C MET A 29 4.72 8.76 39.20
N LYS A 30 5.93 8.46 39.69
CA LYS A 30 6.40 7.08 39.89
C LYS A 30 5.64 6.36 41.00
N GLU A 31 5.26 7.07 42.07
CA GLU A 31 4.43 6.52 43.15
C GLU A 31 3.02 6.13 42.67
N VAL A 32 2.39 6.97 41.85
CA VAL A 32 1.02 6.72 41.37
C VAL A 32 0.97 5.78 40.17
N CYS A 33 1.86 5.98 39.18
CA CYS A 33 1.83 5.23 37.91
C CYS A 33 2.73 3.98 37.90
N GLY A 34 3.60 3.80 38.91
CA GLY A 34 4.47 2.63 39.04
C GLY A 34 5.31 2.38 37.78
N GLU A 35 5.23 1.16 37.25
CA GLU A 35 5.94 0.75 36.03
C GLU A 35 5.40 1.39 34.74
N GLN A 36 4.17 1.90 34.77
CA GLN A 36 3.59 2.58 33.62
C GLN A 36 3.98 4.07 33.55
N CYS A 37 4.74 4.56 34.53
CA CYS A 37 5.20 5.95 34.58
C CYS A 37 6.08 6.31 33.39
N LEU A 38 5.92 7.53 32.87
CA LEU A 38 6.84 8.09 31.87
C LEU A 38 8.27 8.13 32.41
N ALA A 39 9.23 7.76 31.56
CA ALA A 39 10.64 7.82 31.91
C ALA A 39 11.06 9.23 32.35
N TRP A 40 12.00 9.30 33.30
CA TRP A 40 12.52 10.55 33.88
C TRP A 40 12.84 11.62 32.83
N CYS A 41 13.62 11.27 31.80
CA CYS A 41 13.96 12.19 30.70
C CYS A 41 12.74 12.72 29.93
N THR A 42 11.67 11.93 29.83
CA THR A 42 10.44 12.34 29.15
C THR A 42 9.69 13.38 29.99
N ILE A 43 9.59 13.18 31.30
CA ILE A 43 8.94 14.13 32.22
C ILE A 43 9.67 15.47 32.21
N PHE A 44 11.00 15.46 32.31
CA PHE A 44 11.82 16.68 32.25
C PHE A 44 11.61 17.43 30.93
N ARG A 45 11.62 16.72 29.81
CA ARG A 45 11.37 17.32 28.49
C ARG A 45 9.96 17.91 28.37
N TRP A 46 8.96 17.33 29.04
CA TRP A 46 7.61 17.91 29.08
C TRP A 46 7.54 19.15 29.96
N CYS A 47 8.18 19.16 31.13
CA CYS A 47 8.27 20.35 32.00
C CYS A 47 8.87 21.54 31.23
N GLN A 48 9.99 21.33 30.55
CA GLN A 48 10.63 22.36 29.72
C GLN A 48 9.72 22.88 28.61
N ARG A 49 8.93 22.00 27.97
CA ARG A 49 7.98 22.41 26.93
C ARG A 49 6.84 23.25 27.48
N TYR A 50 6.35 22.91 28.67
CA TYR A 50 5.29 23.67 29.33
C TYR A 50 5.80 25.04 29.78
N GLU A 51 7.02 25.13 30.29
CA GLU A 51 7.70 26.41 30.56
C GLU A 51 7.87 27.26 29.30
N ALA A 52 8.19 26.62 28.17
CA ALA A 52 8.27 27.29 26.87
C ALA A 52 6.88 27.67 26.28
N GLY A 53 5.80 27.58 27.06
CA GLY A 53 4.45 28.04 26.67
C GLY A 53 3.64 27.04 25.85
N ARG A 54 4.06 25.77 25.74
CA ARG A 54 3.29 24.75 25.00
C ARG A 54 2.03 24.37 25.77
N VAL A 55 0.85 24.59 25.17
CA VAL A 55 -0.44 24.22 25.81
C VAL A 55 -0.93 22.82 25.38
N ASN A 56 -0.48 22.31 24.24
CA ASN A 56 -1.00 21.07 23.66
C ASN A 56 -0.39 19.80 24.29
N ILE A 57 -1.25 18.98 24.90
CA ILE A 57 -0.96 17.68 25.54
C ILE A 57 -0.68 16.56 24.51
N LYS A 58 -1.32 16.65 23.34
CA LYS A 58 -1.15 15.66 22.26
C LYS A 58 0.20 15.84 21.57
N ASP A 59 0.69 14.75 20.98
CA ASP A 59 1.82 14.84 20.07
C ASP A 59 1.43 15.74 18.89
N LEU A 60 2.33 16.65 18.53
CA LEU A 60 2.17 17.42 17.30
C LEU A 60 2.25 16.47 16.10
N PRO A 61 1.65 16.83 14.96
CA PRO A 61 1.87 16.11 13.72
C PRO A 61 3.37 15.92 13.53
N ARG A 62 3.82 14.67 13.46
CA ARG A 62 5.20 14.39 13.09
C ARG A 62 5.30 14.69 11.61
N PHE A 63 6.05 15.73 11.25
CA PHE A 63 6.53 15.85 9.89
C PHE A 63 7.40 14.62 9.62
N GLY A 64 6.85 13.68 8.84
CA GLY A 64 7.64 12.57 8.31
C GLY A 64 8.69 13.07 7.32
N GLN A 65 9.49 12.15 6.78
CA GLN A 65 10.33 12.48 5.63
C GLN A 65 9.42 13.04 4.52
N ALA A 66 9.73 14.26 4.04
CA ALA A 66 9.00 14.84 2.92
C ALA A 66 9.13 13.87 1.73
N HIS A 67 8.06 13.17 1.42
CA HIS A 67 7.94 12.58 0.09
C HIS A 67 8.04 13.76 -0.86
N VAL A 68 9.06 13.75 -1.72
CA VAL A 68 9.09 14.64 -2.89
C VAL A 68 7.74 14.45 -3.57
N VAL A 69 6.88 15.46 -3.44
CA VAL A 69 5.53 15.39 -3.96
C VAL A 69 5.69 15.32 -5.48
N PRO A 70 5.27 14.24 -6.12
CA PRO A 70 5.44 14.13 -7.56
C PRO A 70 4.57 15.21 -8.23
N ASN A 71 5.22 16.09 -9.01
CA ASN A 71 4.52 17.11 -9.80
C ASN A 71 3.61 16.45 -10.83
N SER A 72 2.56 17.16 -11.27
CA SER A 72 1.64 16.67 -12.31
C SER A 72 2.38 16.21 -13.57
N ALA A 73 3.41 16.96 -14.00
CA ALA A 73 4.25 16.60 -15.13
C ALA A 73 4.96 15.24 -14.95
N THR A 74 5.50 14.96 -13.77
CA THR A 74 6.16 13.69 -13.47
C THR A 74 5.16 12.53 -13.47
N ILE A 75 3.95 12.76 -12.94
CA ILE A 75 2.87 11.75 -12.95
C ILE A 75 2.50 11.40 -14.40
N SER A 76 2.31 12.41 -15.26
CA SER A 76 2.00 12.19 -16.68
C SER A 76 3.12 11.48 -17.41
N ALA A 77 4.38 11.86 -17.19
CA ALA A 77 5.53 11.20 -17.80
C ALA A 77 5.62 9.70 -17.41
N VAL A 78 5.36 9.38 -16.14
CA VAL A 78 5.28 7.97 -15.68
C VAL A 78 4.14 7.24 -16.39
N ASP A 79 2.95 7.84 -16.52
CA ASP A 79 1.82 7.22 -17.21
C ASP A 79 2.14 6.94 -18.69
N GLU A 80 2.72 7.90 -19.40
CA GLU A 80 3.12 7.76 -20.80
C GLU A 80 4.12 6.62 -21.03
N ILE A 81 5.15 6.53 -20.17
CA ILE A 81 6.15 5.46 -20.24
C ILE A 81 5.48 4.09 -20.06
N ILE A 82 4.57 3.97 -19.08
CA ILE A 82 3.85 2.71 -18.83
C ILE A 82 2.90 2.39 -19.99
N ARG A 83 2.21 3.38 -20.57
CA ARG A 83 1.35 3.19 -21.74
C ARG A 83 2.12 2.68 -22.95
N LYS A 84 3.33 3.18 -23.17
CA LYS A 84 4.22 2.74 -24.26
C LYS A 84 4.76 1.33 -24.04
N ASN A 85 5.14 0.97 -22.82
CA ASN A 85 5.62 -0.37 -22.48
C ASN A 85 5.02 -0.85 -21.15
N ARG A 86 3.97 -1.68 -21.24
CA ARG A 86 3.29 -2.25 -20.06
C ARG A 86 4.13 -3.22 -19.24
N ARG A 87 5.29 -3.65 -19.75
CA ARG A 87 6.22 -4.58 -19.08
C ARG A 87 7.43 -3.88 -18.46
N ILE A 88 7.50 -2.55 -18.53
CA ILE A 88 8.62 -1.80 -17.97
C ILE A 88 8.72 -1.96 -16.44
N THR A 89 9.93 -1.98 -15.92
CA THR A 89 10.19 -2.08 -14.49
C THR A 89 10.21 -0.71 -13.81
N THR A 90 9.89 -0.68 -12.51
CA THR A 90 9.96 0.55 -11.71
C THR A 90 11.37 1.14 -11.65
N SER A 91 12.41 0.29 -11.76
CA SER A 91 13.80 0.73 -11.75
C SER A 91 14.18 1.44 -13.04
N GLU A 92 13.73 0.94 -14.19
CA GLU A 92 13.96 1.61 -15.48
C GLU A 92 13.28 2.98 -15.53
N ILE A 93 12.03 3.08 -15.04
CA ILE A 93 11.34 4.38 -14.94
C ILE A 93 12.10 5.34 -14.02
N ALA A 94 12.58 4.84 -12.87
CA ALA A 94 13.34 5.65 -11.91
C ALA A 94 14.62 6.23 -12.54
N VAL A 95 15.34 5.42 -13.32
CA VAL A 95 16.54 5.87 -14.05
C VAL A 95 16.17 6.86 -15.15
N GLN A 96 15.15 6.58 -15.96
CA GLN A 96 14.74 7.45 -17.07
C GLN A 96 14.30 8.84 -16.61
N LEU A 97 13.60 8.92 -15.48
CA LEU A 97 13.07 10.17 -14.94
C LEU A 97 13.93 10.78 -13.83
N ALA A 98 15.09 10.17 -13.51
CA ALA A 98 15.99 10.59 -12.43
C ALA A 98 15.26 10.79 -11.08
N ILE A 99 14.33 9.90 -10.75
CA ILE A 99 13.55 9.93 -9.50
C ILE A 99 13.79 8.68 -8.68
N SER A 100 13.49 8.75 -7.37
CA SER A 100 13.63 7.57 -6.51
C SER A 100 12.64 6.46 -6.91
N LYS A 101 13.08 5.20 -6.78
CA LYS A 101 12.22 4.02 -6.99
C LYS A 101 10.96 4.05 -6.11
N GLY A 102 11.08 4.55 -4.86
CA GLY A 102 9.96 4.69 -3.94
C GLY A 102 8.92 5.71 -4.44
N THR A 103 9.38 6.81 -5.02
CA THR A 103 8.50 7.80 -5.66
C THR A 103 7.77 7.20 -6.86
N VAL A 104 8.46 6.46 -7.74
CA VAL A 104 7.83 5.75 -8.87
C VAL A 104 6.74 4.79 -8.37
N GLN A 105 7.05 3.96 -7.37
CA GLN A 105 6.09 3.01 -6.83
C GLN A 105 4.87 3.71 -6.22
N HIS A 106 5.08 4.84 -5.52
CA HIS A 106 3.99 5.66 -4.99
C HIS A 106 3.13 6.25 -6.12
N ILE A 107 3.73 6.80 -7.18
CA ILE A 107 2.99 7.33 -8.34
C ILE A 107 2.13 6.23 -8.96
N ILE A 108 2.73 5.08 -9.29
CA ILE A 108 2.05 3.95 -9.94
C ILE A 108 0.85 3.47 -9.12
N THR A 109 1.05 3.22 -7.82
CA THR A 109 0.02 2.59 -6.98
C THR A 109 -0.98 3.57 -6.37
N LYS A 110 -0.54 4.76 -5.96
CA LYS A 110 -1.38 5.73 -5.23
C LYS A 110 -1.91 6.87 -6.09
N LYS A 111 -1.21 7.26 -7.16
CA LYS A 111 -1.65 8.35 -8.05
C LYS A 111 -2.33 7.85 -9.31
N LEU A 112 -1.77 6.83 -9.96
CA LEU A 112 -2.31 6.24 -11.18
C LEU A 112 -3.24 5.04 -10.91
N GLY A 113 -3.11 4.39 -9.75
CA GLY A 113 -3.95 3.24 -9.38
C GLY A 113 -3.62 1.95 -10.15
N TYR A 114 -2.45 1.85 -10.76
CA TYR A 114 -2.04 0.64 -11.48
C TYR A 114 -1.60 -0.47 -10.53
N GLY A 115 -1.94 -1.71 -10.91
CA GLY A 115 -1.51 -2.93 -10.26
C GLY A 115 -0.65 -3.80 -11.19
N LYS A 116 0.27 -4.58 -10.61
CA LYS A 116 1.04 -5.56 -11.36
C LYS A 116 0.17 -6.79 -11.60
N VAL A 117 0.07 -7.21 -12.86
CA VAL A 117 -0.59 -8.46 -13.27
C VAL A 117 0.44 -9.38 -13.92
N CYS A 118 0.40 -10.67 -13.61
CA CYS A 118 1.25 -11.67 -14.26
C CYS A 118 0.81 -11.90 -15.70
N ALA A 119 1.77 -12.06 -16.61
CA ALA A 119 1.44 -12.42 -17.99
C ALA A 119 0.80 -13.82 -18.03
N GLN A 120 -0.23 -13.98 -18.86
CA GLN A 120 -0.83 -15.28 -19.13
C GLN A 120 -0.06 -16.00 -20.23
N TRP A 121 0.13 -17.32 -20.08
CA TRP A 121 0.73 -18.15 -21.10
C TRP A 121 -0.22 -18.29 -22.30
N VAL A 122 0.27 -17.95 -23.49
CA VAL A 122 -0.44 -18.16 -24.74
C VAL A 122 0.17 -19.38 -25.43
N PRO A 123 -0.61 -20.43 -25.75
CA PRO A 123 -0.08 -21.71 -26.26
C PRO A 123 0.79 -21.60 -27.51
N LYS A 124 0.48 -20.67 -28.43
CA LYS A 124 1.23 -20.50 -29.68
C LYS A 124 1.07 -19.09 -30.24
N HIS A 125 2.15 -18.56 -30.84
CA HIS A 125 2.08 -17.35 -31.65
C HIS A 125 1.25 -17.61 -32.92
N MET A 126 0.21 -16.81 -33.13
CA MET A 126 -0.74 -17.00 -34.22
C MET A 126 -0.56 -15.94 -35.31
N PRO A 127 -0.30 -16.33 -36.57
CA PRO A 127 -0.26 -15.40 -37.68
C PRO A 127 -1.64 -14.82 -37.99
N GLU A 128 -1.67 -13.64 -38.61
CA GLU A 128 -2.89 -12.84 -38.75
C GLU A 128 -4.00 -13.56 -39.54
N ASN A 129 -3.64 -14.24 -40.63
CA ASN A 129 -4.57 -15.05 -41.41
C ASN A 129 -5.31 -16.11 -40.57
N ARG A 130 -4.61 -16.76 -39.63
CA ARG A 130 -5.22 -17.74 -38.72
C ARG A 130 -6.11 -17.09 -37.67
N LYS A 131 -5.80 -15.87 -37.22
CA LYS A 131 -6.69 -15.12 -36.32
C LYS A 131 -7.99 -14.78 -37.04
N THR A 132 -7.91 -14.24 -38.26
CA THR A 132 -9.09 -13.88 -39.07
C THR A 132 -9.96 -15.09 -39.36
N ALA A 133 -9.37 -16.22 -39.75
CA ALA A 133 -10.12 -17.46 -39.98
C ALA A 133 -10.85 -17.94 -38.72
N ARG A 134 -10.18 -17.91 -37.55
CA ARG A 134 -10.81 -18.28 -36.28
C ARG A 134 -11.92 -17.34 -35.86
N MET A 135 -11.73 -16.02 -36.04
CA MET A 135 -12.77 -15.02 -35.79
C MET A 135 -13.99 -15.27 -36.68
N GLY A 136 -13.78 -15.55 -37.97
CA GLY A 136 -14.85 -15.88 -38.91
C GLY A 136 -15.67 -17.09 -38.43
N VAL A 137 -14.99 -18.19 -38.07
CA VAL A 137 -15.65 -19.39 -37.52
C VAL A 137 -16.47 -19.04 -36.28
N CYS A 138 -15.90 -18.29 -35.33
CA CYS A 138 -16.62 -17.91 -34.11
C CYS A 138 -17.87 -17.06 -34.39
N LEU A 139 -17.83 -16.18 -35.39
CA LEU A 139 -18.97 -15.33 -35.74
C LEU A 139 -20.09 -16.09 -36.47
N THR A 140 -19.75 -17.17 -37.18
CA THR A 140 -20.73 -18.00 -37.89
C THR A 140 -21.33 -19.10 -37.02
N GLN A 141 -20.71 -19.42 -35.88
CA GLN A 141 -21.19 -20.46 -34.97
C GLN A 141 -22.44 -19.98 -34.22
N PRO A 142 -23.53 -20.78 -34.19
CA PRO A 142 -24.72 -20.43 -33.42
C PRO A 142 -24.40 -20.44 -31.93
N SER A 143 -25.11 -19.62 -31.14
CA SER A 143 -24.89 -19.55 -29.69
C SER A 143 -25.03 -20.92 -29.00
N SER A 144 -25.88 -21.80 -29.56
CA SER A 144 -26.07 -23.18 -29.11
C SER A 144 -24.79 -24.03 -29.15
N PHE A 145 -23.89 -23.78 -30.10
CA PHE A 145 -22.61 -24.46 -30.19
C PHE A 145 -21.77 -24.27 -28.92
N TYR A 146 -21.73 -23.04 -28.38
CA TYR A 146 -20.98 -22.72 -27.17
C TYR A 146 -21.63 -23.33 -25.93
N THR A 147 -22.95 -23.31 -25.84
CA THR A 147 -23.65 -23.91 -24.69
C THR A 147 -23.51 -25.44 -24.71
N GLU A 148 -23.73 -26.09 -25.86
CA GLU A 148 -23.60 -27.54 -26.00
C GLU A 148 -22.16 -28.00 -25.75
N THR A 149 -21.17 -27.24 -26.21
CA THR A 149 -19.76 -27.54 -25.93
C THR A 149 -19.42 -27.36 -24.45
N ILE A 150 -19.83 -26.26 -23.81
CA ILE A 150 -19.59 -26.03 -22.36
C ILE A 150 -20.27 -27.11 -21.52
N TYR A 151 -21.53 -27.45 -21.79
CA TYR A 151 -22.25 -28.49 -21.05
C TYR A 151 -21.74 -29.91 -21.32
N SER A 152 -21.04 -30.13 -22.43
CA SER A 152 -20.34 -31.39 -22.71
C SER A 152 -18.92 -31.44 -22.17
N LEU A 153 -18.31 -30.31 -21.74
CA LEU A 153 -16.96 -30.29 -21.16
C LEU A 153 -16.81 -31.23 -19.94
N PRO A 154 -17.75 -31.30 -18.98
CA PRO A 154 -17.62 -32.24 -17.85
C PRO A 154 -17.58 -33.69 -18.30
N LYS A 155 -18.41 -34.08 -19.28
CA LYS A 155 -18.44 -35.44 -19.84
C LYS A 155 -17.16 -35.76 -20.60
N ARG A 156 -16.66 -34.82 -21.40
CA ARG A 156 -15.38 -34.97 -22.13
C ARG A 156 -14.19 -35.08 -21.19
N TRP A 157 -14.18 -34.27 -20.13
CA TRP A 157 -13.13 -34.33 -19.10
C TRP A 157 -13.14 -35.68 -18.39
N ASP A 158 -14.31 -36.16 -17.97
CA ASP A 158 -14.46 -37.47 -17.33
C ASP A 158 -13.99 -38.61 -18.25
N GLN A 159 -14.33 -38.54 -19.55
CA GLN A 159 -13.86 -39.51 -20.54
C GLN A 159 -12.34 -39.48 -20.72
N CYS A 160 -11.69 -38.31 -20.71
CA CYS A 160 -10.23 -38.22 -20.79
C CYS A 160 -9.51 -38.85 -19.60
N ILE A 161 -10.06 -38.68 -18.39
CA ILE A 161 -9.47 -39.21 -17.16
C ILE A 161 -9.68 -40.73 -17.08
N ASN A 162 -10.85 -41.22 -17.52
CA ASN A 162 -11.24 -42.62 -17.34
C ASN A 162 -10.91 -43.52 -18.54
N VAL A 163 -10.56 -42.97 -19.71
CA VAL A 163 -10.32 -43.72 -20.96
C VAL A 163 -8.97 -43.34 -21.60
N ASN A 164 -7.89 -43.35 -20.81
CA ASN A 164 -6.48 -43.25 -21.25
C ASN A 164 -6.15 -42.18 -22.33
N GLY A 165 -6.93 -41.11 -22.43
CA GLY A 165 -6.66 -40.01 -23.37
C GLY A 165 -6.97 -40.28 -24.85
N ASP A 166 -7.69 -41.35 -25.22
CA ASP A 166 -8.09 -41.57 -26.61
C ASP A 166 -9.23 -40.62 -27.01
N TYR A 167 -8.85 -39.54 -27.70
CA TYR A 167 -9.74 -38.80 -28.59
C TYR A 167 -9.73 -39.51 -29.94
N LEU A 168 -10.91 -39.91 -30.45
CA LEU A 168 -11.06 -40.14 -31.89
C LEU A 168 -10.61 -38.89 -32.67
#